data_AF-A0A9P8LG43-F1
#
_entry.id   AF-A0A9P8LG43-F1
#
_cell.length_a   1.000
_cell.length_b   1.000
_cell.length_c   1.000
_cell.angle_alpha   90.00
_cell.angle_beta   90.00
_cell.angle_gamma   90.00
#
_symmetry.space_group_name_H-M   'P 1'
#
loop_
_entity.id
_entity.type
_entity.pdbx_description
1 polymer ?
#
loop_
_entity_poly.entity_id
_entity_poly.type
_entity_poly.pdbx_seq_one_letter_code
_entity_poly.pdbx_strand_id
1 'polypeptide(L)'
;MPLVPRSSYYDKHYRQSAALLRARRPYLIKNAVTGLAIFGFAIGVYAFTIKAVSQDDFEDVIIPDTPLQSGKAHNATTTAGASR
;
A
#
# COMPACT_ATOMS: atom_id res chain seq x y z
N MET A 1 -11.98 35.63 44.02
CA MET A 1 -10.89 35.59 43.01
C MET A 1 -11.57 35.37 41.66
N PRO A 2 -11.51 36.29 40.68
CA PRO A 2 -12.16 36.07 39.40
C PRO A 2 -11.48 34.90 38.66
N LEU A 3 -12.27 33.96 38.16
CA LEU A 3 -11.79 32.82 37.37
C LEU A 3 -11.33 33.33 36.01
N VAL A 4 -10.02 33.46 35.81
CA VAL A 4 -9.44 33.71 34.49
C VAL A 4 -9.71 32.47 33.62
N PRO A 5 -10.40 32.60 32.48
CA PRO A 5 -10.58 31.49 31.56
C PRO A 5 -9.21 30.96 31.14
N ARG A 6 -8.98 29.65 31.32
CA ARG A 6 -7.72 29.02 30.86
C ARG A 6 -7.61 29.23 29.35
N SER A 7 -6.55 29.91 28.92
CA SER A 7 -6.21 30.06 27.50
C SER A 7 -5.79 28.71 26.93
N SER A 8 -6.78 27.96 26.42
CA SER A 8 -6.53 26.71 25.70
C SER A 8 -6.22 27.00 24.24
N TYR A 9 -5.40 26.14 23.65
CA TYR A 9 -5.10 26.13 22.21
C TYR A 9 -6.33 25.87 21.33
N TYR A 10 -7.38 25.31 21.93
CA TYR A 10 -8.65 25.00 21.30
C TYR A 10 -9.79 25.77 21.96
N ASP A 11 -10.74 26.22 21.14
CA ASP A 11 -11.97 26.85 21.59
C ASP A 11 -12.96 25.81 22.15
N LYS A 12 -14.04 26.28 22.80
CA LYS A 12 -15.13 25.45 23.38
C LYS A 12 -15.80 24.50 22.37
N HIS A 13 -15.62 24.75 21.08
CA HIS A 13 -16.12 23.91 19.98
C HIS A 13 -15.02 23.03 19.35
N TYR A 14 -13.90 22.80 20.06
CA TYR A 14 -12.73 22.05 19.56
C TYR A 14 -12.09 22.63 18.29
N ARG A 15 -12.37 23.90 17.98
CA ARG A 15 -11.74 24.60 16.87
C ARG A 15 -10.38 25.12 17.28
N GLN A 16 -9.44 25.12 16.33
CA GLN A 16 -8.13 25.71 16.54
C GLN A 16 -8.26 27.21 16.81
N SER A 17 -7.64 27.68 17.89
CA SER A 17 -7.58 29.12 18.18
C SER A 17 -6.79 29.89 17.11
N ALA A 18 -7.09 31.18 16.94
CA ALA A 18 -6.39 32.04 15.98
C ALA A 18 -4.87 32.12 16.24
N ALA A 19 -4.47 32.02 17.52
CA ALA A 19 -3.06 31.97 17.93
C ALA A 19 -2.35 30.72 17.39
N LEU A 20 -2.99 29.56 17.50
CA LEU A 20 -2.47 28.29 17.01
C LEU A 20 -2.38 28.27 15.48
N LEU A 21 -3.41 28.76 14.79
CA LEU A 21 -3.40 28.81 13.32
C LEU A 21 -2.22 29.67 12.81
N ARG A 22 -1.99 30.84 13.42
CA ARG A 22 -0.84 31.70 13.08
C ARG A 22 0.49 30.99 13.31
N ALA A 23 0.64 30.27 14.41
CA ALA A 23 1.85 29.51 14.71
C ALA A 23 2.11 28.38 13.68
N ARG A 24 1.05 27.82 13.07
CA ARG A 24 1.16 26.73 12.08
C ARG A 24 1.26 27.19 10.62
N ARG A 25 0.93 28.46 10.31
CA ARG A 25 1.06 29.04 8.96
C ARG A 25 2.37 28.69 8.23
N PRO A 26 3.56 28.78 8.85
CA PRO A 26 4.81 28.49 8.12
C PRO A 26 5.01 27.00 7.78
N TYR A 27 4.37 26.09 8.52
CA TYR A 27 4.54 24.65 8.34
C TYR A 27 3.45 24.01 7.47
N LEU A 28 2.27 24.64 7.38
CA LEU A 28 1.18 24.14 6.54
C LEU A 28 1.62 23.96 5.08
N ILE A 29 2.25 24.98 4.50
CA ILE A 29 2.70 24.93 3.10
C ILE A 29 3.86 23.96 2.95
N LYS A 30 4.89 24.06 3.81
CA LYS A 30 6.07 23.19 3.74
C LYS A 30 5.72 21.71 3.86
N ASN A 31 4.86 21.36 4.81
CA ASN A 31 4.45 19.98 5.02
C ASN A 31 3.52 19.49 3.90
N ALA A 32 2.64 20.34 3.37
CA ALA A 32 1.80 19.99 2.22
C ALA A 32 2.64 19.69 0.98
N VAL A 33 3.66 20.51 0.71
CA VAL A 33 4.60 20.31 -0.41
C VAL A 33 5.36 18.99 -0.22
N THR A 34 5.92 18.74 0.97
CA THR A 34 6.60 17.47 1.25
C THR A 34 5.68 16.27 1.11
N GLY A 35 4.44 16.37 1.63
CA GLY A 35 3.45 15.31 1.51
C GLY A 35 3.07 15.02 0.06
N LEU A 36 2.85 16.05 -0.75
CA LEU A 36 2.59 15.92 -2.18
C LEU A 36 3.77 15.32 -2.95
N ALA A 37 5.00 15.69 -2.59
CA ALA A 37 6.20 15.12 -3.21
C ALA A 37 6.31 13.62 -2.93
N ILE A 38 6.12 13.20 -1.68
CA ILE A 38 6.15 11.78 -1.30
C ILE A 38 5.02 11.01 -1.98
N PHE A 39 3.80 11.56 -1.96
CA PHE A 39 2.62 10.95 -2.59
C PHE A 39 2.80 10.80 -4.10
N GLY A 40 3.28 11.85 -4.79
CA GLY A 40 3.57 11.83 -6.21
C GLY A 40 4.68 10.84 -6.57
N PHE A 41 5.74 10.77 -5.76
CA PHE A 41 6.80 9.78 -5.94
C PHE A 41 6.27 8.35 -5.83
N ALA A 42 5.48 8.05 -4.79
CA ALA A 42 4.91 6.72 -4.60
C ALA A 42 3.98 6.30 -5.75
N ILE A 43 3.08 7.18 -6.19
CA ILE A 43 2.21 6.92 -7.36
C ILE A 43 3.05 6.78 -8.63
N GLY A 44 4.07 7.61 -8.81
CA GLY A 44 4.97 7.55 -9.95
C GLY A 44 5.67 6.19 -10.06
N VAL A 45 6.23 5.70 -8.95
CA VAL A 45 6.82 4.35 -8.89
C VAL A 45 5.77 3.28 -9.20
N TYR A 46 4.59 3.33 -8.57
CA TYR A 46 3.52 2.37 -8.80
C TYR A 46 3.09 2.32 -10.27
N ALA A 47 2.77 3.46 -10.86
CA ALA A 47 2.36 3.54 -12.27
C ALA A 47 3.49 3.11 -13.22
N PHE A 48 4.74 3.51 -12.91
CA PHE A 48 5.91 3.08 -13.68
C PHE A 48 6.08 1.57 -13.65
N THR A 49 5.93 0.92 -12.48
CA THR A 49 6.08 -0.53 -12.38
C THR A 49 5.08 -1.29 -13.24
N ILE A 50 3.81 -0.86 -13.28
CA ILE A 50 2.80 -1.49 -14.16
C ILE A 50 3.21 -1.34 -15.62
N LYS A 51 3.59 -0.13 -16.05
CA LYS A 51 3.98 0.15 -17.43
C LYS A 51 5.30 -0.53 -17.84
N ALA A 52 6.24 -0.68 -16.91
CA ALA A 52 7.53 -1.31 -17.17
C ALA A 52 7.39 -2.83 -17.28
N VAL A 53 6.55 -3.46 -16.44
CA VAL A 53 6.34 -4.91 -16.45
C VAL A 53 5.38 -5.36 -17.57
N SER A 54 4.45 -4.52 -18.01
CA SER A 54 3.50 -4.90 -19.08
C SER A 54 4.13 -5.08 -20.48
N GLN A 55 5.44 -5.03 -20.59
CA GLN A 55 6.18 -5.18 -21.86
C GLN A 55 6.75 -6.59 -22.04
N ASP A 56 6.45 -7.51 -21.12
CA ASP A 56 6.85 -8.91 -21.26
C ASP A 56 5.83 -9.63 -22.15
N ASP A 57 6.21 -9.95 -23.40
CA ASP A 57 5.31 -10.48 -24.43
C ASP A 57 5.17 -12.03 -24.36
N PHE A 58 5.82 -12.71 -23.41
CA PHE A 58 5.73 -14.17 -23.16
C PHE A 58 5.82 -15.06 -24.42
N GLU A 59 6.50 -14.58 -25.46
CA GLU A 59 6.63 -15.21 -26.78
C GLU A 59 7.38 -16.56 -26.71
N ASP A 60 8.19 -16.75 -25.67
CA ASP A 60 8.97 -17.95 -25.40
C ASP A 60 8.19 -19.05 -24.65
N VAL A 61 7.00 -18.72 -24.13
CA VAL A 61 6.12 -19.67 -23.45
C VAL A 61 5.28 -20.40 -24.50
N ILE A 62 5.76 -21.57 -24.92
CA ILE A 62 4.99 -22.56 -25.68
C ILE A 62 3.73 -22.95 -24.88
N ILE A 63 2.56 -22.51 -25.34
CA ILE A 63 1.26 -22.95 -24.83
C ILE A 63 0.92 -24.27 -25.52
N PRO A 64 0.94 -25.42 -24.81
CA PRO A 64 0.50 -26.67 -25.41
C PRO A 64 -1.00 -26.60 -25.69
N ASP A 65 -1.41 -26.88 -26.93
CA ASP A 65 -2.81 -26.88 -27.41
C ASP A 65 -3.72 -27.88 -26.66
N THR A 66 -3.12 -28.79 -25.89
CA THR A 66 -3.83 -29.77 -25.09
C THR A 66 -3.65 -29.44 -23.61
N PRO A 67 -4.72 -29.16 -22.84
CA PRO A 67 -4.60 -29.02 -21.41
C PRO A 67 -3.98 -30.30 -20.86
N LEU A 68 -2.80 -30.19 -20.23
CA LEU A 68 -2.14 -31.31 -19.58
C LEU A 68 -3.12 -31.89 -18.57
N GLN A 69 -3.60 -33.10 -18.87
CA GLN A 69 -4.46 -33.85 -17.99
C GLN A 69 -3.73 -33.97 -16.65
N SER A 70 -4.28 -33.29 -15.64
CA SER A 70 -3.70 -33.18 -14.30
C SER A 70 -3.25 -34.57 -13.88
N GLY A 71 -1.93 -34.72 -13.72
CA GLY A 71 -1.27 -36.01 -13.63
C GLY A 71 -2.01 -36.94 -12.68
N LYS A 72 -2.30 -38.15 -13.16
CA LYS A 72 -2.60 -39.29 -12.30
C LYS A 72 -1.58 -39.29 -11.18
N ALA A 73 -2.07 -39.21 -9.95
CA ALA A 73 -1.29 -39.18 -8.74
C ALA A 73 -0.23 -40.30 -8.74
N HIS A 74 1.01 -39.94 -9.03
CA HIS A 74 2.19 -40.76 -8.76
C HIS A 74 2.48 -40.65 -7.26
N ASN A 75 1.57 -41.21 -6.47
CA ASN A 75 1.73 -41.49 -5.04
C ASN A 75 1.05 -42.84 -4.76
N ALA A 76 1.46 -43.88 -5.49
CA ALA A 76 1.24 -45.26 -5.07
C ALA A 76 2.34 -45.61 -4.05
N THR A 77 2.11 -45.11 -2.85
CA THR A 77 2.73 -45.43 -1.58
C THR A 77 3.15 -46.90 -1.49
N THR A 78 4.45 -47.09 -1.27
CA THR A 78 5.06 -48.16 -0.47
C THR A 78 4.09 -48.70 0.60
N THR A 79 3.90 -50.03 0.64
CA THR A 79 3.44 -50.86 1.80
C THR A 79 2.23 -51.74 1.47
N ALA A 80 2.50 -53.03 1.24
CA ALA A 80 1.75 -54.24 1.61
C ALA A 80 2.25 -55.33 0.65
N GLY A 81 3.07 -56.31 1.05
CA GLY A 81 2.78 -57.27 2.09
C GLY A 81 2.37 -58.60 1.44
N ALA A 82 3.08 -59.67 1.81
CA ALA A 82 2.63 -61.06 1.82
C ALA A 82 2.53 -61.86 0.49
N SER A 83 3.54 -62.73 0.31
CA SER A 83 3.40 -64.19 0.12
C SER A 83 2.34 -64.73 -0.86
N ARG A 84 2.80 -65.40 -1.93
CA ARG A 84 2.72 -66.86 -2.17
C ARG A 84 3.13 -67.19 -3.60
#